data_AF-A0ABD3Q8R9-F1
#
_entry.id   AF-A0ABD3Q8R9-F1
#
_cell.length_a   1.000
_cell.length_b   1.000
_cell.length_c   1.000
_cell.angle_alpha   90.00
_cell.angle_beta   90.00
_cell.angle_gamma   90.00
#
_symmetry.space_group_name_H-M   'P 1'
#
loop_
_entity.id
_entity.type
_entity.pdbx_description
1 polymer ?
#
loop_
_entity_poly.entity_id
_entity_poly.type
_entity_poly.pdbx_seq_one_letter_code
_entity_poly.pdbx_strand_id
1 'polypeptide(L)'
;MIGGIWKEAGEIILPDYDNIYQVSISGDTIAVQVTDMSCLDQVHAGECHVNIYQFDRESGSIALLQDKVGAVSGCPPMVLDGNYLVHGLSIYHRQGISQQFAVQQTFDSADYEIGFGKTLALDNEILVVGSDNRTYMFSLQNDAFVEVYALDQKPDDTHEISNG
;
A
#
# COMPACT_ATOMS: atom_id res chain seq x y z
N MET A 1 38.27 -9.99 3.45
CA MET A 1 37.80 -11.29 2.92
C MET A 1 36.49 -11.57 3.63
N ILE A 2 35.32 -11.64 3.00
CA ILE A 2 34.90 -12.05 1.65
C ILE A 2 33.86 -10.97 1.21
N GLY A 3 33.95 -10.27 0.08
CA GLY A 3 33.95 -10.82 -1.27
C GLY A 3 32.51 -11.03 -1.75
N GLY A 4 31.77 -9.96 -2.01
CA GLY A 4 30.41 -10.00 -2.57
C GLY A 4 30.36 -9.16 -3.83
N ILE A 5 30.30 -9.84 -4.98
CA ILE A 5 30.13 -9.23 -6.29
C ILE A 5 28.76 -8.57 -6.29
N TRP A 6 28.71 -7.24 -6.45
CA TRP A 6 27.49 -6.55 -6.84
C TRP A 6 27.18 -7.02 -8.26
N LYS A 7 26.41 -8.10 -8.38
CA LYS A 7 25.77 -8.47 -9.64
C LYS A 7 24.84 -7.29 -9.95
N GLU A 8 24.99 -6.70 -11.12
CA GLU A 8 24.11 -5.64 -11.63
C GLU A 8 22.67 -5.98 -11.26
N ALA A 9 22.02 -5.11 -10.47
CA ALA A 9 20.61 -5.27 -10.18
C ALA A 9 19.89 -5.27 -11.53
N GLY A 10 19.16 -6.34 -11.83
CA GLY A 10 18.38 -6.42 -13.05
C GLY A 10 17.47 -5.19 -13.14
N GLU A 11 17.48 -4.55 -14.30
CA GLU A 11 16.55 -3.46 -14.59
C GLU A 11 15.14 -4.04 -14.68
N ILE A 12 14.20 -3.51 -13.89
CA ILE A 12 12.79 -3.78 -14.11
C ILE A 12 12.35 -2.91 -15.27
N ILE A 13 12.38 -3.48 -16.47
CA ILE A 13 11.70 -2.88 -17.62
C ILE A 13 10.23 -3.23 -17.50
N LEU A 14 9.46 -2.36 -16.86
CA LEU A 14 8.01 -2.49 -16.84
C LEU A 14 7.46 -2.27 -18.26
N PRO A 15 6.57 -3.14 -18.75
CA PRO A 15 6.03 -3.02 -20.11
C PRO A 15 5.19 -1.75 -20.21
N ASP A 16 5.58 -0.79 -21.07
CA ASP A 16 4.81 0.38 -21.56
C ASP A 16 3.80 1.03 -20.57
N TYR A 17 4.11 1.05 -19.26
CA TYR A 17 3.32 1.79 -18.28
C TYR A 17 3.90 3.19 -18.21
N ASP A 18 3.17 4.14 -18.77
CA ASP A 18 3.68 5.50 -18.94
C ASP A 18 3.90 6.25 -17.62
N ASN A 19 3.43 5.76 -16.45
CA ASN A 19 3.81 6.33 -15.14
C ASN A 19 3.76 5.30 -13.98
N ILE A 20 4.86 5.21 -13.23
CA ILE A 20 4.94 4.57 -11.90
C ILE A 20 4.68 5.64 -10.84
N TYR A 21 3.74 5.40 -9.91
CA TYR A 21 3.42 6.34 -8.83
C TYR A 21 4.12 6.01 -7.53
N GLN A 22 4.05 4.73 -7.15
CA GLN A 22 4.58 4.26 -5.88
C GLN A 22 5.06 2.82 -6.02
N VAL A 23 6.12 2.51 -5.28
CA VAL A 23 6.63 1.15 -5.12
C VAL A 23 6.66 0.83 -3.63
N SER A 24 6.17 -0.35 -3.26
CA SER A 24 6.28 -0.89 -1.90
C SER A 24 6.87 -2.30 -1.96
N ILE A 25 7.76 -2.62 -1.04
CA ILE A 25 8.51 -3.87 -1.02
C ILE A 25 8.38 -4.50 0.36
N SER A 26 8.06 -5.79 0.42
CA SER A 26 8.15 -6.59 1.64
C SER A 26 8.68 -7.98 1.32
N GLY A 27 9.81 -8.33 1.94
CA GLY A 27 10.56 -9.55 1.64
C GLY A 27 10.99 -9.63 0.18
N ASP A 28 10.40 -10.56 -0.55
CA ASP A 28 10.65 -10.85 -1.98
C ASP A 28 9.48 -10.41 -2.87
N THR A 29 8.50 -9.69 -2.31
CA THR A 29 7.35 -9.18 -3.05
C THR A 29 7.49 -7.69 -3.29
N ILE A 30 7.20 -7.27 -4.52
CA ILE A 30 7.24 -5.89 -4.96
C ILE A 30 5.83 -5.55 -5.47
N ALA A 31 5.22 -4.53 -4.87
CA ALA A 31 3.99 -3.93 -5.35
C ALA A 31 4.33 -2.63 -6.09
N VAL A 32 3.86 -2.51 -7.33
CA VAL A 32 4.09 -1.34 -8.18
C VAL A 32 2.75 -0.75 -8.56
N GLN A 33 2.49 0.48 -8.13
CA GLN A 33 1.31 1.22 -8.52
C GLN A 33 1.57 1.93 -9.86
N VAL A 34 0.71 1.65 -10.82
CA VAL A 34 0.78 2.16 -12.20
C VAL A 34 -0.57 2.76 -12.59
N THR A 35 -0.56 3.74 -13.51
CA THR A 35 -1.80 4.25 -14.13
C THR A 35 -1.94 3.72 -15.54
N ASP A 36 -3.17 3.43 -15.95
CA ASP A 36 -3.49 3.22 -17.36
C ASP A 36 -3.72 4.60 -18.02
N MET A 37 -2.80 5.04 -18.89
CA MET A 37 -2.94 6.33 -19.58
C MET A 37 -3.98 6.33 -20.70
N SER A 38 -4.58 5.17 -21.04
CA SER A 38 -5.66 5.14 -22.04
C SER A 38 -6.90 5.96 -21.65
N CYS A 39 -6.98 6.42 -20.39
CA CYS A 39 -8.05 7.25 -19.86
C CYS A 39 -7.71 8.75 -19.69
N LEU A 40 -6.56 9.25 -20.18
CA LEU A 40 -6.20 10.67 -20.11
C LEU A 40 -6.85 11.51 -21.24
N ASP A 41 -8.18 11.45 -21.37
CA ASP A 41 -8.90 12.66 -21.75
C ASP A 41 -9.07 13.52 -20.48
N GLN A 42 -8.96 14.85 -20.61
CA GLN A 42 -8.77 15.83 -19.51
C GLN A 42 -9.88 15.86 -18.42
N VAL A 43 -10.80 14.90 -18.43
CA VAL A 43 -11.98 14.79 -17.57
C VAL A 43 -11.89 13.60 -16.60
N HIS A 44 -11.05 12.59 -16.86
CA HIS A 44 -10.94 11.41 -16.00
C HIS A 44 -9.56 11.36 -15.31
N ALA A 45 -9.55 11.46 -13.99
CA ALA A 45 -8.38 11.10 -13.21
C ALA A 45 -8.06 9.63 -13.50
N GLY A 46 -6.88 9.35 -14.07
CA GLY A 46 -6.48 8.02 -14.49
C GLY A 46 -6.73 6.97 -13.41
N GLU A 47 -7.19 5.79 -13.82
CA GLU A 47 -7.32 4.65 -12.93
C GLU A 47 -5.94 4.09 -12.63
N CYS A 48 -5.62 4.03 -11.34
CA CYS A 48 -4.43 3.40 -10.84
C CYS A 48 -4.73 1.99 -10.37
N HIS A 49 -3.84 1.06 -10.67
CA HIS A 49 -3.87 -0.30 -10.18
C HIS A 49 -2.47 -0.72 -9.72
N VAL A 50 -2.39 -1.83 -9.01
CA VAL A 50 -1.15 -2.36 -8.48
C VAL A 50 -0.79 -3.66 -9.20
N ASN A 51 0.43 -3.72 -9.71
CA ASN A 51 1.02 -4.96 -10.20
C ASN A 51 1.92 -5.55 -9.12
N ILE A 52 1.81 -6.86 -8.92
CA ILE A 52 2.56 -7.61 -7.92
C ILE A 52 3.61 -8.44 -8.61
N TYR A 53 4.86 -8.25 -8.22
CA TYR A 53 6.00 -9.00 -8.70
C TYR A 53 6.67 -9.78 -7.56
N GLN A 54 7.32 -10.87 -7.93
CA GLN A 54 8.19 -11.64 -7.05
C GLN A 54 9.63 -11.50 -7.52
N PHE A 55 10.53 -11.17 -6.60
CA PHE A 55 11.97 -11.14 -6.81
C PHE A 55 12.61 -12.42 -6.30
N ASP A 56 13.22 -13.18 -7.18
CA ASP A 56 14.04 -14.32 -6.83
C ASP A 56 15.47 -13.85 -6.55
N ARG A 57 15.87 -13.85 -5.27
CA ARG A 57 17.21 -13.42 -4.84
C ARG A 57 18.33 -14.32 -5.35
N GLU A 58 18.06 -15.61 -5.57
CA GLU A 58 19.08 -16.56 -6.00
C GLU A 58 19.43 -16.35 -7.47
N SER A 59 18.41 -16.23 -8.32
CA SER A 59 18.62 -15.99 -9.74
C SER A 59 18.83 -14.52 -10.10
N GLY A 60 18.34 -13.60 -9.27
CA GLY A 60 18.25 -12.16 -9.55
C GLY A 60 17.10 -11.82 -10.50
N SER A 61 16.15 -12.74 -10.72
CA SER A 61 15.05 -12.58 -11.67
C SER A 61 13.82 -11.97 -11.01
N ILE A 62 12.99 -11.31 -11.82
CA ILE A 62 11.71 -10.75 -11.39
C ILE A 62 10.60 -11.34 -12.24
N ALA A 63 9.53 -11.80 -11.60
CA ALA A 63 8.37 -12.40 -12.26
C ALA A 63 7.09 -11.68 -11.83
N LEU A 64 6.19 -11.41 -12.79
CA LEU A 64 4.85 -10.91 -12.50
C LEU A 64 4.03 -12.03 -11.83
N LEU A 65 3.56 -11.77 -10.62
CA LEU A 65 2.71 -12.68 -9.86
C LEU A 65 1.22 -12.38 -10.10
N GLN A 66 0.86 -11.10 -10.16
CA GLN A 66 -0.52 -10.67 -10.37
C GLN A 66 -0.55 -9.31 -11.06
N ASP A 67 -1.38 -9.22 -12.10
CA ASP A 67 -1.67 -7.98 -12.81
C ASP A 67 -2.93 -7.33 -12.25
N LYS A 68 -2.96 -6.00 -12.21
CA LYS A 68 -4.17 -5.19 -11.93
C LYS A 68 -4.91 -5.52 -10.64
N VAL A 69 -4.23 -5.40 -9.49
CA VAL A 69 -4.87 -5.39 -8.17
C VAL A 69 -5.48 -4.01 -7.90
N GLY A 70 -6.78 -3.96 -7.58
CA GLY A 70 -7.44 -2.77 -7.05
C GLY A 70 -7.42 -1.54 -7.98
N ALA A 71 -8.16 -1.57 -9.09
CA ALA A 71 -8.34 -0.39 -9.91
C ALA A 71 -9.13 0.70 -9.15
N VAL A 72 -8.50 1.86 -8.93
CA VAL A 72 -9.05 2.99 -8.16
C VAL A 72 -8.70 4.31 -8.82
N SER A 73 -9.63 5.26 -8.78
CA SER A 73 -9.40 6.61 -9.31
C SER A 73 -8.42 7.39 -8.44
N GLY A 74 -7.58 8.21 -9.06
CA GLY A 74 -6.78 9.23 -8.35
C GLY A 74 -5.53 8.72 -7.65
N CYS A 75 -5.06 7.51 -7.95
CA CYS A 75 -3.80 6.94 -7.47
C CYS A 75 -3.57 7.13 -5.96
N PRO A 76 -4.47 6.58 -5.12
CA PRO A 76 -4.34 6.71 -3.67
C PRO A 76 -3.11 5.96 -3.17
N PRO A 77 -2.64 6.28 -1.95
CA PRO A 77 -1.49 5.61 -1.36
C PRO A 77 -1.63 4.09 -1.31
N MET A 78 -0.48 3.45 -1.33
CA MET A 78 -0.30 2.01 -1.20
C MET A 78 0.73 1.70 -0.11
N VAL A 79 0.53 0.58 0.60
CA VAL A 79 1.57 -0.03 1.43
C VAL A 79 1.47 -1.55 1.39
N LEU A 80 2.61 -2.22 1.33
CA LEU A 80 2.73 -3.68 1.30
C LEU A 80 3.54 -4.12 2.53
N ASP A 81 2.99 -5.06 3.29
CA ASP A 81 3.76 -5.82 4.28
C ASP A 81 3.34 -7.30 4.35
N GLY A 82 4.30 -8.19 4.16
CA GLY A 82 4.13 -9.63 4.16
C GLY A 82 3.08 -10.11 3.16
N ASN A 83 1.92 -10.50 3.68
CA ASN A 83 0.79 -11.00 2.90
C ASN A 83 -0.36 -10.00 2.80
N TYR A 84 -0.16 -8.76 3.26
CA TYR A 84 -1.14 -7.69 3.23
C TYR A 84 -0.70 -6.57 2.31
N LEU A 85 -1.62 -6.12 1.47
CA LEU A 85 -1.50 -4.93 0.64
C LEU A 85 -2.66 -4.01 1.00
N VAL A 86 -2.37 -2.77 1.36
CA VAL A 86 -3.39 -1.73 1.47
C VAL A 86 -3.24 -0.82 0.26
N HIS A 87 -4.34 -0.60 -0.45
CA HIS A 87 -4.38 0.28 -1.61
C HIS A 87 -5.68 1.07 -1.60
N GLY A 88 -5.57 2.39 -1.42
CA GLY A 88 -6.71 3.23 -1.08
C GLY A 88 -7.37 2.79 0.22
N LEU A 89 -8.67 2.51 0.18
CA LEU A 89 -9.46 2.11 1.34
C LEU A 89 -9.66 0.59 1.45
N SER A 90 -9.03 -0.17 0.56
CA SER A 90 -9.15 -1.63 0.51
C SER A 90 -7.89 -2.30 1.03
N ILE A 91 -8.10 -3.34 1.83
CA ILE A 91 -7.09 -4.24 2.33
C ILE A 91 -7.22 -5.54 1.54
N TYR A 92 -6.12 -5.93 0.91
CA TYR A 92 -5.98 -7.17 0.18
C TYR A 92 -5.08 -8.11 0.96
N HIS A 93 -5.41 -9.40 0.92
CA HIS A 93 -4.63 -10.44 1.57
C HIS A 93 -4.43 -11.64 0.64
N ARG A 94 -3.31 -12.33 0.80
CA ARG A 94 -3.02 -13.61 0.15
C ARG A 94 -2.65 -14.66 1.19
N GLN A 95 -3.05 -15.91 0.98
CA GLN A 95 -2.77 -17.01 1.92
C GLN A 95 -1.32 -17.51 1.87
N GLY A 96 -0.53 -17.06 0.89
CA GLY A 96 0.88 -17.40 0.76
C GLY A 96 1.54 -16.65 -0.39
N ILE A 97 2.87 -16.66 -0.42
CA ILE A 97 3.67 -15.78 -1.31
C ILE A 97 3.34 -15.97 -2.80
N SER A 98 3.08 -17.21 -3.24
CA SER A 98 2.73 -17.51 -4.63
C SER A 98 1.24 -17.37 -4.96
N GLN A 99 0.41 -16.93 -4.01
CA GLN A 99 -1.02 -16.74 -4.23
C GLN A 99 -1.36 -15.29 -4.57
N GLN A 100 -2.50 -15.13 -5.23
CA GLN A 100 -3.03 -13.81 -5.58
C GLN A 100 -3.58 -13.10 -4.34
N PHE A 101 -3.37 -11.79 -4.28
CA PHE A 101 -4.06 -10.88 -3.39
C PHE A 101 -5.53 -10.80 -3.77
N ALA A 102 -6.40 -11.00 -2.79
CA ALA A 102 -7.83 -10.81 -2.89
C ALA A 102 -8.30 -9.78 -1.86
N VAL A 103 -9.37 -9.05 -2.16
CA VAL A 103 -9.97 -8.11 -1.20
C VAL A 103 -10.39 -8.89 0.05
N GLN A 104 -9.85 -8.48 1.20
CA GLN A 104 -10.25 -8.98 2.51
C GLN A 104 -11.24 -8.03 3.18
N GLN A 105 -10.97 -6.73 3.12
CA GLN A 105 -11.73 -5.70 3.81
C GLN A 105 -11.70 -4.41 3.01
N THR A 106 -12.77 -3.62 3.08
CA THR A 106 -12.82 -2.26 2.58
C THR A 106 -13.40 -1.37 3.66
N PHE A 107 -12.75 -0.23 3.93
CA PHE A 107 -13.27 0.78 4.84
C PHE A 107 -14.34 1.63 4.16
N ASP A 108 -15.41 1.95 4.88
CA ASP A 108 -16.35 2.97 4.44
C ASP A 108 -15.80 4.35 4.81
N SER A 109 -15.46 5.16 3.82
CA SER A 109 -14.97 6.52 4.03
C SER A 109 -15.93 7.40 4.83
N ALA A 110 -17.24 7.09 4.85
CA ALA A 110 -18.23 7.85 5.60
C ALA A 110 -18.07 7.73 7.13
N ASP A 111 -17.38 6.67 7.59
CA ASP A 111 -17.14 6.43 9.02
C ASP A 111 -15.95 7.23 9.56
N TYR A 112 -15.16 7.85 8.67
CA TYR A 112 -13.90 8.51 9.03
C TYR A 112 -13.88 9.99 8.62
N GLU A 113 -12.91 10.72 9.15
CA GLU A 113 -12.73 12.13 8.80
C GLU A 113 -12.31 12.31 7.33
N ILE A 114 -12.64 13.48 6.77
CA ILE A 114 -12.22 13.88 5.43
C ILE A 114 -10.71 13.64 5.25
N GLY A 115 -10.37 13.04 4.13
CA GLY A 115 -9.00 12.70 3.80
C GLY A 115 -8.49 11.39 4.42
N PHE A 116 -9.34 10.60 5.08
CA PHE A 116 -8.99 9.25 5.49
C PHE A 116 -8.40 8.45 4.31
N GLY A 117 -7.25 7.82 4.54
CA GLY A 117 -6.51 7.09 3.52
C GLY A 117 -5.51 7.93 2.71
N LYS A 118 -5.33 9.23 3.04
CA LYS A 118 -4.32 10.10 2.40
C LYS A 118 -2.88 9.69 2.71
N THR A 119 -2.66 9.00 3.82
CA THR A 119 -1.36 8.41 4.17
C THR A 119 -1.59 7.03 4.81
N LEU A 120 -0.66 6.11 4.56
CA LEU A 120 -0.73 4.74 5.03
C LEU A 120 0.65 4.30 5.55
N ALA A 121 0.65 3.56 6.65
CA ALA A 121 1.79 2.76 7.08
C ALA A 121 1.27 1.42 7.61
N LEU A 122 1.96 0.34 7.27
CA LEU A 122 1.64 -1.00 7.73
C LEU A 122 2.91 -1.67 8.22
N ASP A 123 2.86 -2.19 9.43
CA ASP A 123 3.92 -2.99 10.03
C ASP A 123 3.29 -4.14 10.80
N ASN A 124 3.52 -5.35 10.30
CA ASN A 124 2.92 -6.59 10.78
C ASN A 124 1.39 -6.49 10.85
N GLU A 125 0.85 -6.52 12.07
CA GLU A 125 -0.58 -6.55 12.36
C GLU A 125 -1.14 -5.16 12.66
N ILE A 126 -0.34 -4.09 12.51
CA ILE A 126 -0.74 -2.72 12.82
C ILE A 126 -0.77 -1.87 11.55
N LEU A 127 -1.96 -1.38 11.22
CA LEU A 127 -2.20 -0.43 10.13
C LEU A 127 -2.44 0.96 10.71
N VAL A 128 -1.70 1.94 10.21
CA VAL A 128 -1.89 3.35 10.53
C VAL A 128 -2.42 4.08 9.30
N VAL A 129 -3.52 4.80 9.47
CA VAL A 129 -4.18 5.55 8.40
C VAL A 129 -4.34 7.01 8.81
N GLY A 130 -3.78 7.93 8.02
CA GLY A 130 -3.97 9.37 8.24
C GLY A 130 -5.21 9.92 7.54
N SER A 131 -5.80 10.94 8.14
CA SER A 131 -6.78 11.87 7.56
C SER A 131 -6.27 13.31 7.64
N ASP A 132 -7.13 14.29 7.37
CA ASP A 132 -6.73 15.71 7.43
C ASP A 132 -6.39 16.20 8.83
N ASN A 133 -7.08 15.70 9.88
CA ASN A 133 -6.81 16.11 11.27
C ASN A 133 -6.77 14.95 12.26
N ARG A 134 -6.74 13.69 11.79
CA ARG A 134 -6.67 12.51 12.64
C ARG A 134 -5.72 11.47 12.10
N THR A 135 -5.20 10.65 12.99
CA THR A 135 -4.49 9.41 12.64
C THR A 135 -5.16 8.25 13.35
N TYR A 136 -5.54 7.24 12.58
CA TYR A 136 -6.24 6.06 13.05
C TYR A 136 -5.26 4.89 13.09
N MET A 137 -5.36 4.07 14.13
CA MET A 137 -4.59 2.85 14.29
C MET A 137 -5.55 1.67 14.31
N PHE A 138 -5.26 0.68 13.47
CA PHE A 138 -6.00 -0.56 13.37
C PHE A 138 -5.08 -1.72 13.72
N SER A 139 -5.63 -2.71 14.40
CA SER A 139 -4.95 -3.98 14.69
C SER A 139 -5.67 -5.12 13.99
N LEU A 140 -4.91 -6.05 13.41
CA LEU A 140 -5.48 -7.29 12.90
C LEU A 140 -6.03 -8.13 14.06
N GLN A 141 -7.32 -8.44 14.02
CA GLN A 141 -8.02 -9.27 15.00
C GLN A 141 -9.03 -10.13 14.26
N ASN A 142 -8.96 -11.45 14.43
CA ASN A 142 -9.87 -12.41 13.78
C ASN A 142 -10.03 -12.17 12.27
N ASP A 143 -8.90 -12.05 11.56
CA ASP A 143 -8.83 -11.82 10.11
C ASP A 143 -9.45 -10.49 9.63
N ALA A 144 -9.56 -9.48 10.50
CA ALA A 144 -9.98 -8.13 10.12
C ALA A 144 -9.16 -7.06 10.83
N PHE A 145 -8.88 -5.95 10.15
CA PHE A 145 -8.28 -4.78 10.79
C PHE A 145 -9.37 -3.99 11.52
N VAL A 146 -9.27 -3.96 12.85
CA VAL A 146 -10.21 -3.31 13.75
C VAL A 146 -9.56 -2.06 14.32
N GLU A 147 -10.28 -0.92 14.29
CA GLU A 147 -9.80 0.32 14.90
C GLU A 147 -9.58 0.09 16.40
N VAL A 148 -8.38 0.42 16.87
CA VAL A 148 -8.01 0.32 18.29
C VAL A 148 -7.76 1.68 18.92
N TYR A 149 -7.39 2.68 18.11
CA TYR A 149 -7.05 4.01 18.61
C TYR A 149 -7.18 5.07 17.52
N ALA A 150 -7.52 6.30 17.91
CA ALA A 150 -7.47 7.47 17.05
C ALA A 150 -6.78 8.63 17.79
N LEU A 151 -5.86 9.30 17.10
CA LEU A 151 -5.13 10.47 17.56
C LEU A 151 -5.69 11.71 16.87
N ASP A 152 -6.18 12.68 17.64
CA ASP A 152 -6.50 14.01 17.14
C ASP A 152 -5.20 14.79 16.85
N GLN A 153 -5.13 15.46 15.70
CA GLN A 153 -3.97 16.23 15.24
C GLN A 153 -4.32 17.70 14.97
N LYS A 154 -5.34 18.23 15.65
CA LYS A 154 -5.73 19.63 15.46
C LYS A 154 -4.54 20.54 15.80
N PRO A 155 -4.18 21.52 14.94
CA PRO A 155 -3.08 22.44 15.19
C PRO A 155 -3.15 23.17 16.54
N ASP A 156 -4.35 23.26 17.12
CA ASP A 156 -4.65 23.98 18.37
C ASP A 156 -4.72 23.06 19.60
N ASP A 157 -4.42 21.77 19.46
CA ASP A 157 -4.42 20.82 20.59
C ASP A 157 -3.13 20.96 21.39
N THR A 158 -3.04 22.04 22.18
CA THR A 158 -2.10 22.09 23.30
C THR A 158 -2.55 21.07 24.31
N HIS A 159 -1.99 19.86 24.25
CA HIS A 159 -2.03 18.94 25.38
C HIS A 159 -1.42 19.67 26.58
N GLU A 160 -2.25 20.23 27.45
CA GLU A 160 -1.84 20.50 28.82
C GLU A 160 -1.48 19.14 29.42
N ILE A 161 -0.18 18.90 29.56
CA ILE A 161 0.32 17.81 30.40
C ILE A 161 -0.04 18.18 31.84
N SER A 162 -1.23 17.77 32.28
CA SER A 162 -1.60 17.78 33.69
C SER A 162 -0.78 16.70 34.40
N ASN A 163 0.38 17.08 34.94
CA ASN A 163 1.07 16.27 35.94
C ASN A 163 0.22 16.28 37.22
N GLY A 164 -0.58 15.23 37.41
CA GLY A 164 -1.19 14.87 38.69
C GLY A 164 -0.21 14.11 39.58
#